data_AF-A0A7U4GCX0-F1
#
_entry.id   AF-A0A7U4GCX0-F1
#
_cell.length_a   1.000
_cell.length_b   1.000
_cell.length_c   1.000
_cell.angle_alpha   90.00
_cell.angle_beta   90.00
_cell.angle_gamma   90.00
#
_symmetry.space_group_name_H-M   'P 1'
#
loop_
_entity.id
_entity.type
_entity.pdbx_description
1 polymer ?
#
loop_
_entity_poly.entity_id
_entity_poly.type
_entity_poly.pdbx_seq_one_letter_code
_entity_poly.pdbx_strand_id
1 'polypeptide(L)'
;MYKKINPKNIIVNMQGAIIVEFVFVVFITTLFIKILLSVSEYYSTVGKLDRISYSLVGVVRERTRLYNNDNVLTQAQVNEIKKLADSMLANSHYPQTDLAIKIETIHFRHTDSSEIENRHIDDE
;
A
#
# COMPACT_ATOMS: atom_id res chain seq x y z
N MET A 1 -40.49 60.32 29.64
CA MET A 1 -39.75 61.05 28.59
C MET A 1 -38.69 60.11 28.05
N TYR A 2 -38.94 59.43 26.92
CA TYR A 2 -38.04 58.39 26.40
C TYR A 2 -37.01 59.02 25.44
N LYS A 3 -35.72 58.82 25.72
CA LYS A 3 -34.62 59.36 24.91
C LYS A 3 -34.35 58.38 23.78
N LYS A 4 -34.70 58.73 22.53
CA LYS A 4 -34.29 57.98 21.34
C LYS A 4 -32.77 58.05 21.20
N ILE A 5 -32.09 56.93 21.42
CA ILE A 5 -30.68 56.77 21.09
C ILE A 5 -30.64 56.44 19.59
N ASN A 6 -30.08 57.35 18.80
CA ASN A 6 -29.90 57.16 17.36
C ASN A 6 -28.55 56.46 17.14
N PRO A 7 -28.48 55.18 16.72
CA PRO A 7 -27.22 54.54 16.42
C PRO A 7 -26.69 55.10 15.11
N LYS A 8 -26.05 56.27 15.18
CA LYS A 8 -25.30 56.84 14.06
C LYS A 8 -24.14 55.91 13.75
N ASN A 9 -24.31 55.15 12.68
CA ASN A 9 -23.28 54.73 11.74
C ASN A 9 -22.08 54.01 12.36
N ILE A 10 -22.29 52.75 12.76
CA ILE A 10 -21.19 51.78 12.77
C ILE A 10 -20.93 51.44 11.29
N ILE A 11 -20.18 52.29 10.59
CA ILE A 11 -19.60 51.89 9.30
C ILE A 11 -18.46 50.94 9.67
N VAL A 12 -18.78 49.65 9.74
CA VAL A 12 -17.78 48.59 9.83
C VAL A 12 -17.07 48.60 8.47
N ASN A 13 -15.84 49.12 8.42
CA ASN A 13 -15.03 49.06 7.21
C ASN A 13 -14.70 47.58 6.91
N MET A 14 -15.53 46.97 6.06
CA MET A 14 -15.53 45.54 5.77
C MET A 14 -14.51 45.16 4.69
N GLN A 15 -13.84 46.14 4.06
CA GLN A 15 -12.84 45.90 3.01
C GLN A 15 -11.60 45.18 3.54
N GLY A 16 -11.17 45.47 4.78
CA GLY A 16 -10.03 44.79 5.40
C GLY A 16 -10.36 43.37 5.88
N ALA A 17 -11.61 43.13 6.30
CA ALA A 17 -12.05 41.83 6.82
C ALA A 17 -11.99 40.73 5.76
N ILE A 18 -12.38 41.06 4.52
CA ILE A 18 -12.37 40.12 3.37
C ILE A 18 -10.93 39.64 3.08
N ILE A 19 -9.94 40.52 3.19
CA ILE A 19 -8.53 40.18 2.93
C ILE A 19 -8.03 39.21 4.00
N VAL A 20 -8.35 39.45 5.28
CA VAL A 20 -7.94 38.58 6.39
C VAL A 20 -8.57 37.19 6.26
N GLU A 21 -9.86 37.13 5.92
CA GLU A 21 -10.56 35.86 5.68
C GLU A 21 -9.95 35.10 4.49
N PHE A 22 -9.67 35.80 3.38
CA PHE A 22 -9.05 35.20 2.20
C PHE A 22 -7.67 34.61 2.50
N VAL A 23 -6.82 35.32 3.26
CA VAL A 23 -5.51 34.81 3.68
C VAL A 23 -5.66 33.56 4.53
N PHE A 24 -6.65 33.52 5.43
CA PHE A 24 -6.91 32.37 6.28
C PHE A 24 -7.37 31.15 5.45
N VAL A 25 -8.26 31.35 4.47
CA VAL A 25 -8.70 30.30 3.55
C VAL A 25 -7.54 29.76 2.72
N VAL A 26 -6.71 30.63 2.15
CA VAL A 26 -5.53 30.22 1.36
C VAL A 26 -4.52 29.47 2.23
N PHE A 27 -4.30 29.93 3.46
CA PHE A 27 -3.42 29.27 4.42
C PHE A 27 -3.89 27.85 4.73
N ILE A 28 -5.16 27.68 5.10
CA ILE A 28 -5.76 26.37 5.38
C ILE A 28 -5.71 25.48 4.13
N THR A 29 -6.02 26.03 2.96
CA THR A 29 -6.00 25.29 1.70
C THR A 29 -4.59 24.77 1.39
N THR A 30 -3.57 25.61 1.58
CA THR A 30 -2.16 25.21 1.37
C THR A 30 -1.73 24.13 2.35
N LEU A 31 -2.17 24.22 3.62
CA LEU A 31 -1.94 23.19 4.62
C LEU A 31 -2.55 21.85 4.17
N PHE A 32 -3.80 21.86 3.70
CA PHE A 32 -4.44 20.65 3.17
C PHE A 32 -3.71 20.08 1.96
N ILE A 33 -3.29 20.92 1.01
CA ILE A 33 -2.53 20.47 -0.17
C ILE A 33 -1.24 19.77 0.26
N LYS A 34 -0.48 20.31 1.22
CA LYS A 34 0.73 19.66 1.73
C LYS A 34 0.45 18.29 2.34
N ILE A 35 -0.63 18.18 3.12
CA ILE A 35 -1.05 16.89 3.72
C ILE A 35 -1.41 15.90 2.61
N LEU A 36 -2.20 16.32 1.62
CA LEU A 36 -2.59 15.46 0.50
C LEU A 36 -1.40 14.99 -0.32
N LEU A 37 -0.42 15.86 -0.58
CA LEU A 37 0.81 15.48 -1.29
C LEU A 37 1.59 14.41 -0.51
N SER A 38 1.79 14.62 0.79
CA SER A 38 2.50 13.64 1.63
C SER A 38 1.77 12.29 1.67
N VAL A 39 0.44 12.30 1.81
CA VAL A 39 -0.38 11.09 1.79
C VAL A 39 -0.32 10.40 0.43
N SER A 40 -0.37 11.15 -0.66
CA SER A 40 -0.27 10.64 -2.04
C SER A 40 1.07 9.97 -2.30
N GLU A 41 2.18 10.58 -1.86
CA GLU A 41 3.52 9.99 -1.94
C GLU A 41 3.60 8.67 -1.17
N TYR A 42 3.06 8.63 0.05
CA TYR A 42 3.00 7.42 0.86
C TYR A 42 2.23 6.29 0.16
N TYR A 43 1.02 6.57 -0.33
CA TYR A 43 0.22 5.57 -1.04
C TYR A 43 0.86 5.12 -2.36
N SER A 44 1.55 6.01 -3.06
CA SER A 44 2.31 5.67 -4.28
C SER A 44 3.42 4.66 -3.98
N THR A 45 4.17 4.88 -2.90
CA THR A 45 5.23 3.95 -2.46
C THR A 45 4.65 2.60 -2.04
N VAL A 46 3.57 2.58 -1.26
CA VAL A 46 2.89 1.33 -0.87
C VAL A 46 2.37 0.58 -2.09
N GLY A 47 1.72 1.27 -3.04
CA GLY A 47 1.20 0.65 -4.25
C GLY A 47 2.29 0.09 -5.17
N LYS A 48 3.47 0.73 -5.24
CA LYS A 48 4.63 0.19 -5.96
C LYS A 48 5.15 -1.09 -5.29
N LEU A 49 5.28 -1.09 -3.97
CA LEU A 49 5.76 -2.25 -3.21
C LEU A 49 4.79 -3.43 -3.33
N ASP A 50 3.48 -3.16 -3.33
CA ASP A 50 2.44 -4.17 -3.52
C ASP A 50 2.55 -4.84 -4.91
N ARG A 51 2.75 -4.05 -5.97
CA ARG A 51 2.99 -4.58 -7.32
C ARG A 51 4.24 -5.46 -7.40
N ILE A 52 5.34 -5.03 -6.76
CA ILE A 52 6.57 -5.83 -6.71
C ILE A 52 6.32 -7.13 -5.94
N SER A 53 5.62 -7.08 -4.82
CA SER A 53 5.25 -8.25 -4.01
C SER A 53 4.49 -9.29 -4.83
N TYR A 54 3.42 -8.88 -5.54
CA TYR A 54 2.66 -9.78 -6.41
C TYR A 54 3.50 -10.36 -7.55
N SER A 55 4.36 -9.54 -8.17
CA SER A 55 5.26 -10.02 -9.23
C SER A 55 6.23 -11.07 -8.70
N LEU A 56 6.78 -10.85 -7.49
CA LEU A 56 7.73 -11.74 -6.83
C LEU A 56 7.11 -13.10 -6.49
N VAL A 57 5.87 -13.10 -5.97
CA VAL A 57 5.10 -14.32 -5.71
C VAL A 57 4.90 -15.11 -7.01
N GLY A 58 4.63 -14.43 -8.12
CA GLY A 58 4.54 -15.06 -9.44
C GLY A 58 5.83 -15.75 -9.86
N VAL A 59 6.98 -15.08 -9.68
CA VAL A 59 8.30 -15.66 -9.98
C VAL A 59 8.58 -16.89 -9.10
N VAL A 60 8.31 -16.80 -7.81
CA VAL A 60 8.48 -17.93 -6.87
C VAL A 60 7.60 -19.12 -7.29
N ARG A 61 6.32 -18.86 -7.59
CA ARG A 61 5.37 -19.89 -8.03
C ARG A 61 5.78 -20.56 -9.34
N GLU A 62 6.24 -19.78 -10.31
CA GLU A 62 6.67 -20.30 -11.62
C GLU A 62 7.92 -21.18 -11.47
N ARG A 63 8.85 -20.79 -10.60
CA ARG A 63 10.02 -21.62 -10.28
C ARG A 63 9.62 -22.97 -9.69
N THR A 64 8.72 -23.01 -8.71
CA THR A 64 8.23 -24.28 -8.14
C THR A 64 7.63 -25.20 -9.21
N ARG A 65 6.92 -24.63 -10.20
CA ARG A 65 6.35 -25.41 -11.32
C ARG A 65 7.40 -25.90 -12.32
N LEU A 66 8.40 -25.07 -12.65
CA LEU A 66 9.45 -25.44 -13.62
C LEU A 66 10.48 -26.42 -13.07
N TYR A 67 10.77 -26.38 -11.77
CA TYR A 67 11.84 -27.19 -11.15
C TYR A 67 11.31 -28.40 -10.38
N ASN A 68 10.44 -29.21 -11.01
CA ASN A 68 9.97 -30.50 -10.48
C ASN A 68 9.44 -30.45 -9.04
N ASN A 69 8.69 -29.41 -8.67
CA ASN A 69 8.16 -29.30 -7.31
C ASN A 69 9.27 -29.20 -6.24
N ASP A 70 10.46 -28.71 -6.60
CA ASP A 70 11.45 -28.25 -5.64
C ASP A 70 10.89 -27.01 -4.93
N ASN A 71 10.28 -27.31 -3.80
CA ASN A 71 9.46 -26.44 -3.01
C ASN A 71 10.31 -25.67 -1.99
N VAL A 72 11.57 -26.08 -1.78
CA VAL A 72 12.43 -25.54 -0.74
C VAL A 72 13.28 -24.42 -1.33
N LEU A 73 12.97 -23.17 -0.98
CA LEU A 73 13.85 -22.06 -1.32
C LEU A 73 15.09 -22.07 -0.45
N THR A 74 16.26 -22.02 -1.09
CA THR A 74 17.55 -21.79 -0.42
C THR A 74 17.77 -20.29 -0.19
N GLN A 75 18.58 -19.93 0.81
CA GLN A 75 18.90 -18.52 1.07
C GLN A 75 19.60 -17.82 -0.12
N ALA A 76 20.32 -18.56 -0.95
CA ALA A 76 20.90 -18.01 -2.18
C ALA A 76 19.81 -17.53 -3.15
N GLN A 77 18.74 -18.32 -3.33
CA GLN A 77 17.61 -17.95 -4.18
C GLN A 77 16.81 -16.78 -3.59
N VAL A 78 16.65 -16.72 -2.27
CA VAL A 78 16.04 -15.57 -1.59
C VAL A 78 16.85 -14.29 -1.83
N ASN A 79 18.17 -14.37 -1.83
CA ASN A 79 19.05 -13.23 -2.15
C ASN A 79 18.93 -12.79 -3.61
N GLU A 80 18.80 -13.73 -4.56
CA GLU A 80 18.55 -13.40 -5.97
C GLU A 80 17.20 -12.70 -6.17
N ILE A 81 16.17 -13.21 -5.51
CA ILE A 81 14.82 -12.62 -5.46
C ILE A 81 14.87 -11.21 -4.85
N LYS A 82 15.65 -11.01 -3.78
CA LYS A 82 15.89 -9.69 -3.19
C LYS A 82 16.57 -8.74 -4.17
N LYS A 83 17.62 -9.19 -4.85
CA LYS A 83 18.32 -8.39 -5.86
C LYS A 83 17.41 -8.00 -7.02
N LEU A 84 16.50 -8.88 -7.41
CA LEU A 84 15.47 -8.60 -8.43
C LEU A 84 14.50 -7.51 -7.95
N ALA A 85 13.99 -7.63 -6.73
CA ALA A 85 13.10 -6.64 -6.14
C ALA A 85 13.80 -5.28 -5.96
N ASP A 86 15.06 -5.27 -5.51
CA ASP A 86 15.90 -4.07 -5.42
C ASP A 86 16.05 -3.40 -6.80
N SER A 87 16.24 -4.19 -7.87
CA SER A 87 16.35 -3.67 -9.24
C SER A 87 15.03 -3.08 -9.77
N MET A 88 13.89 -3.73 -9.45
CA MET A 88 12.55 -3.22 -9.79
C MET A 88 12.25 -1.91 -9.06
N LEU A 89 12.72 -1.78 -7.81
CA LEU A 89 12.50 -0.61 -6.97
C LEU A 89 13.46 0.53 -7.31
N ALA A 90 14.72 0.25 -7.68
CA ALA A 90 15.70 1.24 -8.11
C ALA A 90 15.25 2.00 -9.38
N ASN A 91 14.59 1.29 -10.31
CA ASN A 91 13.97 1.92 -11.48
C ASN A 91 12.80 2.87 -11.15
N SER A 92 12.33 2.89 -9.89
CA SER A 92 11.14 3.65 -9.47
C SER A 92 11.43 5.01 -8.82
N HIS A 93 12.67 5.51 -8.97
CA HIS A 93 13.16 6.83 -8.52
C HIS A 93 13.49 6.96 -7.02
N TYR A 94 13.55 5.84 -6.27
CA TYR A 94 13.97 5.81 -4.87
C TYR A 94 15.41 5.28 -4.74
N PRO A 95 16.42 6.15 -4.52
CA PRO A 95 17.83 5.81 -4.70
C PRO A 95 18.43 4.91 -3.60
N GLN A 96 17.78 4.79 -2.44
CA GLN A 96 18.18 3.83 -1.41
C GLN A 96 16.94 3.35 -0.67
N THR A 97 16.57 2.11 -0.90
CA THR A 97 15.55 1.43 -0.12
C THR A 97 16.22 0.27 0.56
N ASP A 98 16.29 0.34 1.90
CA ASP A 98 16.62 -0.81 2.73
C ASP A 98 15.41 -1.77 2.69
N LEU A 99 15.27 -2.44 1.54
CA LEU A 99 14.16 -3.32 1.27
C LEU A 99 14.40 -4.64 2.00
N ALA A 100 13.64 -4.88 3.06
CA ALA A 100 13.54 -6.16 3.71
C ALA A 100 12.45 -7.01 3.06
N ILE A 101 12.74 -8.28 2.77
CA ILE A 101 11.79 -9.22 2.17
C ILE A 101 11.68 -10.44 3.07
N LYS A 102 10.43 -10.89 3.29
CA LYS A 102 10.12 -12.14 3.96
C LYS A 102 9.27 -12.98 3.01
N ILE A 103 9.74 -14.20 2.70
CA ILE A 103 9.03 -15.13 1.83
C ILE A 103 8.54 -16.27 2.71
N GLU A 104 7.24 -16.55 2.66
CA GLU A 104 6.63 -17.67 3.36
C GLU A 104 6.00 -18.61 2.32
N THR A 105 6.42 -19.87 2.33
CA THR A 105 5.89 -20.91 1.46
C THR A 105 5.12 -21.94 2.27
N ILE A 106 3.94 -22.31 1.78
CA ILE A 106 3.10 -23.36 2.39
C ILE A 106 3.21 -24.60 1.50
N HIS A 107 3.58 -25.73 2.10
CA HIS A 107 3.69 -27.00 1.40
C HIS A 107 2.66 -27.99 1.95
N PHE A 108 1.87 -28.57 1.05
CA PHE A 108 0.95 -29.64 1.38
C PHE A 108 1.64 -30.98 1.13
N ARG A 109 1.76 -31.81 2.17
CA ARG A 109 2.14 -33.21 1.98
C ARG A 109 0.91 -33.95 1.47
N HIS A 110 0.94 -34.44 0.24
CA HIS A 110 0.00 -35.47 -0.16
C HIS A 110 0.26 -36.69 0.72
N THR A 111 -0.65 -36.94 1.67
CA THR A 111 -0.80 -38.29 2.21
C THR A 111 -1.49 -39.06 1.10
N ASP A 112 -0.84 -40.11 0.60
CA ASP A 112 -1.49 -41.06 -0.29
C ASP A 112 -2.80 -41.46 0.37
N SER A 113 -3.89 -41.01 -0.25
CA SER A 113 -5.24 -41.42 0.11
C SER A 113 -5.19 -42.94 0.23
N SER A 114 -5.48 -43.44 1.42
CA SER A 114 -5.63 -44.87 1.73
C SER A 114 -6.14 -45.59 0.50
N GLU A 115 -5.38 -46.57 0.02
CA GLU A 115 -5.82 -47.52 -0.99
C GLU A 115 -7.30 -47.82 -0.74
N ILE A 116 -8.12 -47.71 -1.79
CA ILE A 116 -9.47 -48.23 -1.73
C ILE A 116 -9.32 -49.75 -1.65
N GLU A 117 -9.00 -50.25 -0.46
CA GLU A 117 -9.11 -51.65 -0.11
C GLU A 117 -10.61 -51.96 -0.09
N ASN A 118 -11.05 -52.58 -1.18
CA ASN A 118 -12.26 -53.39 -1.31
C ASN A 118 -13.47 -52.90 -0.50
N ARG A 119 -14.19 -51.89 -1.01
CA ARG A 119 -15.62 -51.78 -0.66
C ARG A 119 -16.39 -52.84 -1.43
N HIS A 120 -16.48 -54.04 -0.85
CA HIS A 120 -17.53 -54.98 -1.16
C HIS A 120 -18.85 -54.33 -0.72
N ILE A 121 -19.73 -54.04 -1.68
CA ILE A 121 -21.11 -53.67 -1.36
C ILE A 121 -21.86 -54.99 -1.32
N ASP A 122 -22.26 -55.39 -0.11
CA ASP A 122 -23.28 -56.43 0.07
C ASP A 122 -24.60 -55.83 -0.42
N ASP A 123 -25.12 -56.37 -1.53
CA ASP A 123 -26.50 -56.18 -1.94
C ASP A 123 -27.39 -57.10 -1.10
N GLU A 124 -28.18 -56.53 -0.18
CA GLU A 124 -29.38 -57.16 0.40
C GLU A 124 -30.58 -56.21 0.34
#